data_AF-A0A7W1E810-F1
#
_entry.id   AF-A0A7W1E810-F1
#
_cell.length_a   1.000
_cell.length_b   1.000
_cell.length_c   1.000
_cell.angle_alpha   90.00
_cell.angle_beta   90.00
_cell.angle_gamma   90.00
#
_symmetry.space_group_name_H-M   'P 1'
#
loop_
_entity.id
_entity.type
_entity.pdbx_description
1 polymer ?
#
loop_
_entity_poly.entity_id
_entity_poly.type
_entity_poly.pdbx_seq_one_letter_code
_entity_poly.pdbx_strand_id
1 'polypeptide(L)'
;MYRPISILIAFAALGVNARAAQAQAVSFPAGASVIAVSGDSVDRIRIAQLDGQTGATLLLLRSLSTLTTRPAMAAGDAFSWVLPLASVVAHSALPGSESTGSLWAGRGPNFRVAAGVDLTRGRLRVTLIPEFVYSSNEFFEYTQFRAPALPASRNPYASPWNVYPFSIDAPPRMGPNHIVRLAPGQSSISMRARDFDVGVTTENEWWGPGIRTAIVLSDNAEGFPRAFVKPSAPRSTRAGMFDFRLTWGGLSESAYFDNDGSNNLRYWSAFAGTWSPAYDPDLTLGFARAVYGPASSWGAVAVRPLNFLAPTSRPNSRSAADTSFQASDDQILSLFGRWVFPSKGFEAYGEWARAERPASFRDLLVTPGHSQGYTFGLQWAARPAASGRLRIQAEHSYL
;
A
#
# COMPACT_ATOMS: atom_id res chain seq x y z
N MET A 1 13.28 8.40 -27.24
CA MET A 1 13.49 9.43 -26.21
C MET A 1 12.11 9.73 -25.61
N TYR A 2 11.72 9.00 -24.56
CA TYR A 2 10.41 9.16 -23.92
C TYR A 2 10.42 10.43 -23.07
N ARG A 3 9.44 11.32 -23.28
CA ARG A 3 9.24 12.49 -22.40
C ARG A 3 8.50 12.02 -21.15
N PRO A 4 9.01 12.26 -19.94
CA PRO A 4 8.31 11.89 -18.71
C PRO A 4 7.03 12.72 -18.56
N ILE A 5 5.96 12.08 -18.11
CA ILE A 5 4.71 12.74 -17.72
C ILE A 5 4.91 13.23 -16.28
N SER A 6 5.01 14.54 -16.10
CA SER A 6 5.00 15.17 -14.78
C SER A 6 3.55 15.41 -14.36
N ILE A 7 3.09 14.72 -13.31
CA ILE A 7 1.76 14.93 -12.75
C ILE A 7 1.92 15.79 -11.49
N LEU A 8 1.44 17.02 -11.54
CA LEU A 8 1.28 17.90 -10.38
C LEU A 8 -0.20 17.92 -10.02
N ILE A 9 -0.57 17.35 -8.88
CA ILE A 9 -1.94 17.35 -8.38
C ILE A 9 -2.01 18.28 -7.16
N ALA A 10 -2.80 19.36 -7.29
CA ALA A 10 -3.12 20.26 -6.20
C ALA A 10 -4.59 20.08 -5.80
N PHE A 11 -4.85 19.84 -4.52
CA PHE A 11 -6.21 19.77 -3.97
C PHE A 11 -6.36 20.76 -2.81
N ALA A 12 -7.49 21.48 -2.80
CA ALA A 12 -7.98 22.21 -1.64
C ALA A 12 -9.20 21.46 -1.10
N ALA A 13 -9.16 21.02 0.16
CA ALA A 13 -10.29 20.38 0.83
C ALA A 13 -10.78 21.27 1.98
N LEU A 14 -12.08 21.57 1.99
CA LEU A 14 -12.76 22.26 3.09
C LEU A 14 -13.50 21.21 3.94
N GLY A 15 -12.95 20.92 5.13
CA GLY A 15 -13.59 20.05 6.11
C GLY A 15 -14.25 20.85 7.23
N VAL A 16 -15.53 20.57 7.51
CA VAL A 16 -16.23 21.09 8.69
C VAL A 16 -15.92 20.18 9.88
N ASN A 17 -15.32 20.73 10.95
CA ASN A 17 -14.97 19.97 12.16
C ASN A 17 -16.12 19.99 13.18
N ALA A 18 -16.52 18.81 13.64
CA ALA A 18 -17.10 18.64 14.98
C ALA A 18 -15.97 18.47 16.02
N ARG A 19 -16.20 18.96 17.24
CA ARG A 19 -15.21 19.17 18.30
C ARG A 19 -14.43 17.90 18.71
N ALA A 20 -13.21 18.17 19.18
CA ALA A 20 -12.15 17.25 19.54
C ALA A 20 -12.53 16.24 20.65
N ALA A 21 -12.10 14.99 20.46
CA ALA A 21 -11.80 14.05 21.53
C ALA A 21 -10.31 13.68 21.44
N GLN A 22 -9.66 13.56 22.60
CA GLN A 22 -8.23 13.30 22.77
C GLN A 22 -7.80 12.05 22.00
N ALA A 23 -6.77 12.16 21.16
CA ALA A 23 -6.14 11.04 20.48
C ALA A 23 -5.15 10.33 21.42
N GLN A 24 -5.66 9.73 22.49
CA GLN A 24 -5.07 8.49 22.99
C GLN A 24 -5.81 7.36 22.30
N ALA A 25 -5.04 6.43 21.72
CA ALA A 25 -5.45 5.10 21.26
C ALA A 25 -6.86 4.71 21.75
N VAL A 26 -7.88 5.07 20.97
CA VAL A 26 -9.27 4.70 21.25
C VAL A 26 -9.42 3.27 20.76
N SER A 27 -10.00 2.39 21.59
CA SER A 27 -10.74 1.21 21.13
C SER A 27 -11.56 1.58 19.89
N PHE A 28 -12.03 0.66 19.04
CA PHE A 28 -13.18 1.06 18.23
C PHE A 28 -14.25 1.55 19.23
N PRO A 29 -14.58 2.86 19.33
CA PRO A 29 -15.81 3.21 20.04
C PRO A 29 -16.89 2.41 19.31
N ALA A 30 -17.84 1.84 20.04
CA ALA A 30 -18.96 1.17 19.43
C ALA A 30 -19.53 2.08 18.32
N GLY A 31 -19.45 1.66 17.06
CA GLY A 31 -19.80 2.51 15.92
C GLY A 31 -18.69 3.38 15.31
N ALA A 32 -17.40 3.00 15.36
CA ALA A 32 -16.38 3.63 14.53
C ALA A 32 -16.38 3.08 13.09
N SER A 33 -16.16 3.96 12.12
CA SER A 33 -16.04 3.59 10.71
C SER A 33 -14.71 2.88 10.41
N VAL A 34 -14.69 2.14 9.30
CA VAL A 34 -13.46 1.55 8.75
C VAL A 34 -12.35 2.60 8.67
N ILE A 35 -11.20 2.33 9.30
CA ILE A 35 -10.02 3.17 9.20
C ILE A 35 -9.21 2.74 7.97
N ALA A 36 -9.20 3.58 6.94
CA ALA A 36 -8.41 3.36 5.74
C ALA A 36 -6.92 3.67 5.98
N VAL A 37 -6.04 3.05 5.18
CA VAL A 37 -4.58 3.30 5.21
C VAL A 37 -4.18 4.54 4.39
N SER A 38 -5.13 5.20 3.75
CA SER A 38 -4.96 6.43 2.98
C SER A 38 -6.15 7.38 3.21
N GLY A 39 -6.13 8.54 2.54
CA GLY A 39 -7.20 9.53 2.59
C GLY A 39 -7.47 10.13 3.97
N ASP A 40 -8.72 10.52 4.22
CA ASP A 40 -9.15 11.30 5.39
C ASP A 40 -8.81 10.67 6.74
N SER A 41 -8.77 9.34 6.81
CA SER A 41 -8.43 8.61 8.03
C SER A 41 -6.99 8.92 8.47
N VAL A 42 -6.04 8.79 7.54
CA VAL A 42 -4.63 9.05 7.81
C VAL A 42 -4.34 10.54 7.87
N ASP A 43 -5.01 11.34 7.05
CA ASP A 43 -4.89 12.79 7.05
C ASP A 43 -5.17 13.40 8.43
N ARG A 44 -6.21 12.92 9.12
CA ARG A 44 -6.51 13.35 10.50
C ARG A 44 -5.40 12.99 11.47
N ILE A 45 -4.83 11.79 11.37
CA ILE A 45 -3.73 11.35 12.24
C ILE A 45 -2.47 12.19 11.97
N ARG A 46 -2.14 12.45 10.70
CA ARG A 46 -0.98 13.28 10.33
C ARG A 46 -1.12 14.69 10.86
N ILE A 47 -2.28 15.32 10.69
CA ILE A 47 -2.50 16.68 11.21
C ILE A 47 -2.43 16.70 12.74
N ALA A 48 -2.92 15.66 13.44
CA ALA A 48 -2.78 15.58 14.89
C ALA A 48 -1.30 15.50 15.34
N GLN A 49 -0.44 14.83 14.58
CA GLN A 49 1.01 14.81 14.83
C GLN A 49 1.65 16.19 14.59
N LEU A 50 1.22 16.90 13.52
CA LEU A 50 1.66 18.27 13.27
C LEU A 50 1.23 19.25 14.37
N ASP A 51 0.09 19.01 15.02
CA ASP A 51 -0.38 19.76 16.18
C ASP A 51 0.33 19.36 17.49
N GLY A 52 1.27 18.39 17.48
CA GLY A 52 1.96 17.88 18.66
C GLY A 52 1.09 17.03 19.59
N GLN A 53 -0.05 16.53 19.11
CA GLN A 53 -1.02 15.77 19.91
C GLN A 53 -0.67 14.28 20.01
N THR A 54 0.12 13.77 19.06
CA THR A 54 0.53 12.36 18.97
C THR A 54 1.97 12.24 18.48
N GLY A 55 2.70 11.21 18.91
CA GLY A 55 4.06 10.92 18.43
C GLY A 55 4.08 10.37 16.99
N ALA A 56 5.22 10.50 16.31
CA ALA A 56 5.39 10.21 14.88
C ALA A 56 5.27 8.71 14.47
N THR A 57 5.37 7.78 15.41
CA THR A 57 6.02 6.48 15.17
C THR A 57 5.28 5.45 14.31
N LEU A 58 3.96 5.55 14.15
CA LEU A 58 3.16 4.42 13.65
C LEU A 58 2.60 4.58 12.23
N LEU A 59 2.92 5.67 11.54
CA LEU A 59 2.32 5.92 10.23
C LEU A 59 3.09 5.31 9.05
N LEU A 60 4.38 5.04 9.19
CA LEU A 60 5.19 4.62 8.04
C LEU A 60 5.01 3.15 7.66
N LEU A 61 4.50 2.31 8.57
CA LEU A 61 4.13 0.90 8.33
C LEU A 61 2.73 0.64 8.88
N ARG A 62 1.71 0.97 8.09
CA ARG A 62 0.32 0.99 8.57
C ARG A 62 -0.59 0.04 7.79
N SER A 63 -1.50 -0.58 8.52
CA SER A 63 -2.65 -1.37 8.06
C SER A 63 -3.88 -1.00 8.89
N LEU A 64 -5.07 -1.47 8.52
CA LEU A 64 -6.26 -1.28 9.36
C LEU A 64 -6.03 -1.82 10.78
N SER A 65 -5.49 -3.02 10.93
CA SER A 65 -5.25 -3.63 12.25
C SER A 65 -4.20 -2.90 13.10
N THR A 66 -3.32 -2.09 12.52
CA THR A 66 -2.34 -1.29 13.27
C THR A 66 -2.87 0.09 13.64
N LEU A 67 -3.74 0.66 12.82
CA LEU A 67 -4.38 1.95 13.09
C LEU A 67 -5.58 1.81 14.04
N THR A 68 -6.06 0.59 14.23
CA THR A 68 -7.14 0.27 15.17
C THR A 68 -6.54 -0.37 16.41
N THR A 69 -6.87 0.17 17.58
CA THR A 69 -6.26 -0.32 18.80
C THR A 69 -6.83 -1.68 19.16
N ARG A 70 -5.94 -2.59 19.57
CA ARG A 70 -6.38 -3.84 20.18
C ARG A 70 -6.74 -3.59 21.65
N PRO A 71 -7.84 -4.18 22.16
CA PRO A 71 -8.11 -4.17 23.60
C PRO A 71 -6.90 -4.67 24.40
N ALA A 72 -6.70 -4.12 25.59
CA ALA A 72 -5.65 -4.59 26.49
C ALA A 72 -5.86 -6.08 26.80
N MET A 73 -4.79 -6.87 26.93
CA MET A 73 -4.92 -8.32 27.20
C MET A 73 -5.70 -8.63 28.49
N ALA A 74 -5.70 -7.71 29.46
CA ALA A 74 -6.45 -7.83 30.71
C ALA A 74 -7.95 -7.51 30.56
N ALA A 75 -8.37 -6.90 29.44
CA ALA A 75 -9.73 -6.40 29.22
C ALA A 75 -10.74 -7.50 28.79
N GLY A 76 -10.31 -8.75 28.63
CA GLY A 76 -11.18 -9.87 28.28
C GLY A 76 -11.58 -9.93 26.81
N ASP A 77 -12.69 -10.62 26.53
CA ASP A 77 -13.26 -10.78 25.19
C ASP A 77 -13.95 -9.46 24.77
N ALA A 78 -13.73 -9.01 23.54
CA ALA A 78 -14.29 -7.79 22.99
C ALA A 78 -14.87 -8.03 21.60
N PHE A 79 -16.03 -7.43 21.33
CA PHE A 79 -16.69 -7.47 20.04
C PHE A 79 -17.10 -6.05 19.63
N SER A 80 -16.88 -5.69 18.37
CA SER A 80 -17.32 -4.41 17.83
C SER A 80 -17.82 -4.55 16.40
N TRP A 81 -18.89 -3.82 16.10
CA TRP A 81 -19.32 -3.56 14.73
C TRP A 81 -18.44 -2.47 14.13
N VAL A 82 -17.99 -2.69 12.89
CA VAL A 82 -17.26 -1.70 12.09
C VAL A 82 -18.27 -1.03 11.16
N LEU A 83 -18.52 0.26 11.36
CA LEU A 83 -19.50 0.99 10.55
C LEU A 83 -19.06 1.05 9.08
N PRO A 84 -20.04 1.06 8.15
CA PRO A 84 -19.74 1.08 6.73
C PRO A 84 -18.92 2.30 6.32
N LEU A 85 -17.93 2.07 5.47
CA LEU A 85 -17.28 3.08 4.66
C LEU A 85 -17.69 2.88 3.21
N ALA A 86 -18.36 3.89 2.64
CA ALA A 86 -18.74 3.91 1.24
C ALA A 86 -17.84 4.87 0.46
N SER A 87 -17.41 4.46 -0.72
CA SER A 87 -16.66 5.28 -1.68
C SER A 87 -17.38 5.22 -3.02
N VAL A 88 -17.61 6.38 -3.62
CA VAL A 88 -18.24 6.51 -4.93
C VAL A 88 -17.34 7.36 -5.81
N VAL A 89 -17.03 6.86 -6.99
CA VAL A 89 -16.22 7.57 -7.99
C VAL A 89 -16.83 7.35 -9.36
N ALA A 90 -16.91 8.43 -10.14
CA ALA A 90 -17.41 8.37 -11.50
C ALA A 90 -16.37 8.98 -12.45
N HIS A 91 -16.04 8.25 -13.50
CA HIS A 91 -15.14 8.73 -14.55
C HIS A 91 -15.89 8.87 -15.86
N SER A 92 -15.87 10.07 -16.45
CA SER A 92 -16.62 10.36 -17.69
C SER A 92 -15.93 9.87 -18.96
N ALA A 93 -14.61 9.69 -18.93
CA ALA A 93 -13.81 9.40 -20.13
C ALA A 93 -12.87 8.20 -19.96
N LEU A 94 -11.94 8.28 -19.01
CA LEU A 94 -10.89 7.28 -18.81
C LEU A 94 -10.95 6.69 -17.39
N PRO A 95 -10.59 5.41 -17.20
CA PRO A 95 -10.45 4.84 -15.88
C PRO A 95 -9.38 5.58 -15.08
N GLY A 96 -9.51 5.57 -13.76
CA GLY A 96 -8.53 6.13 -12.83
C GLY A 96 -8.42 5.26 -11.59
N SER A 97 -7.30 5.32 -10.89
CA SER A 97 -7.14 4.71 -9.56
C SER A 97 -6.57 5.75 -8.62
N GLU A 98 -7.20 5.90 -7.46
CA GLU A 98 -6.76 6.77 -6.37
C GLU A 98 -6.79 5.99 -5.05
N SER A 99 -5.92 4.98 -4.91
CA SER A 99 -5.85 4.21 -3.65
C SER A 99 -7.20 3.59 -3.26
N THR A 100 -7.88 2.99 -4.24
CA THR A 100 -9.28 2.55 -4.14
C THR A 100 -9.46 1.13 -3.59
N GLY A 101 -8.37 0.48 -3.15
CA GLY A 101 -8.39 -0.88 -2.62
C GLY A 101 -8.90 -1.89 -3.66
N SER A 102 -9.94 -2.67 -3.33
CA SER A 102 -10.52 -3.66 -4.24
C SER A 102 -11.29 -3.09 -5.44
N LEU A 103 -11.57 -1.78 -5.44
CA LEU A 103 -12.38 -1.14 -6.48
C LEU A 103 -11.53 -0.82 -7.71
N TRP A 104 -11.84 -1.49 -8.82
CA TRP A 104 -11.51 -1.00 -10.15
C TRP A 104 -12.42 0.18 -10.50
N ALA A 105 -11.86 1.39 -10.60
CA ALA A 105 -12.60 2.58 -10.98
C ALA A 105 -12.54 2.80 -12.50
N GLY A 106 -13.32 1.99 -13.21
CA GLY A 106 -13.52 2.08 -14.66
C GLY A 106 -14.24 3.36 -15.10
N ARG A 107 -14.37 3.56 -16.42
CA ARG A 107 -15.29 4.58 -16.97
C ARG A 107 -16.72 4.27 -16.51
N GLY A 108 -17.46 5.32 -16.19
CA GLY A 108 -18.82 5.28 -15.67
C GLY A 108 -18.87 5.38 -14.13
N PRO A 109 -20.03 5.12 -13.50
CA PRO A 109 -20.16 5.09 -12.05
C PRO A 109 -19.51 3.83 -11.45
N ASN A 110 -18.86 4.01 -10.31
CA ASN A 110 -18.24 2.93 -9.53
C ASN A 110 -18.47 3.16 -8.04
N PHE A 111 -18.65 2.10 -7.27
CA PHE A 111 -18.80 2.21 -5.83
C PHE A 111 -18.23 1.02 -5.07
N ARG A 112 -17.77 1.30 -3.85
CA ARG A 112 -17.24 0.32 -2.90
C ARG A 112 -17.87 0.56 -1.53
N VAL A 113 -18.29 -0.51 -0.88
CA VAL A 113 -18.78 -0.48 0.50
C VAL A 113 -18.03 -1.51 1.33
N ALA A 114 -17.39 -1.06 2.40
CA ALA A 114 -16.67 -1.89 3.35
C ALA A 114 -17.35 -1.82 4.72
N ALA A 115 -17.76 -2.94 5.29
CA ALA A 115 -18.39 -3.00 6.61
C ALA A 115 -18.11 -4.37 7.25
N GLY A 116 -18.14 -4.47 8.57
CA GLY A 116 -17.75 -5.73 9.19
C GLY A 116 -17.78 -5.77 10.70
N VAL A 117 -16.98 -6.70 11.24
CA VAL A 117 -16.87 -6.97 12.68
C VAL A 117 -15.40 -7.14 13.08
N ASP A 118 -15.10 -6.76 14.31
CA ASP A 118 -13.81 -7.03 14.96
C ASP A 118 -14.06 -7.74 16.30
N LEU A 119 -13.50 -8.92 16.44
CA LEU A 119 -13.62 -9.79 17.61
C LEU A 119 -12.23 -10.04 18.19
N THR A 120 -12.06 -9.79 19.47
CA THR A 120 -10.87 -10.18 20.23
C THR A 120 -11.27 -11.15 21.33
N ARG A 121 -10.60 -12.30 21.40
CA ARG A 121 -10.80 -13.32 22.44
C ARG A 121 -9.45 -13.77 22.97
N GLY A 122 -9.11 -13.31 24.17
CA GLY A 122 -7.79 -13.52 24.77
C GLY A 122 -6.64 -13.06 23.84
N ARG A 123 -5.87 -14.03 23.33
CA ARG A 123 -4.75 -13.76 22.40
C ARG A 123 -5.15 -13.71 20.93
N LEU A 124 -6.35 -14.15 20.57
CA LEU A 124 -6.85 -14.20 19.21
C LEU A 124 -7.60 -12.90 18.88
N ARG A 125 -7.40 -12.36 17.68
CA ARG A 125 -8.23 -11.29 17.10
C ARG A 125 -8.61 -11.68 15.68
N VAL A 126 -9.87 -11.52 15.35
CA VAL A 126 -10.46 -11.77 14.04
C VAL A 126 -11.14 -10.49 13.61
N THR A 127 -10.63 -9.87 12.55
CA THR A 127 -11.20 -8.69 11.90
C THR A 127 -11.72 -9.14 10.55
N LEU A 128 -13.04 -9.02 10.31
CA LEU A 128 -13.67 -9.40 9.05
C LEU A 128 -14.39 -8.18 8.48
N ILE A 129 -13.81 -7.56 7.46
CA ILE A 129 -14.33 -6.36 6.80
C ILE A 129 -14.31 -6.61 5.28
N PRO A 130 -15.25 -7.42 4.77
CA PRO A 130 -15.39 -7.63 3.33
C PRO A 130 -15.78 -6.35 2.61
N GLU A 131 -15.51 -6.33 1.30
CA GLU A 131 -15.76 -5.17 0.44
C GLU A 131 -16.68 -5.56 -0.70
N PHE A 132 -17.86 -4.96 -0.75
CA PHE A 132 -18.74 -5.03 -1.91
C PHE A 132 -18.30 -3.99 -2.93
N VAL A 133 -18.09 -4.42 -4.16
CA VAL A 133 -17.56 -3.60 -5.26
C VAL A 133 -18.51 -3.69 -6.44
N TYR A 134 -18.81 -2.52 -7.01
CA TYR A 134 -19.43 -2.38 -8.31
C TYR A 134 -18.62 -1.43 -9.18
N SER A 135 -18.38 -1.83 -10.42
CA SER A 135 -17.86 -0.96 -11.47
C SER A 135 -18.70 -1.15 -12.72
N SER A 136 -19.25 -0.07 -13.25
CA SER A 136 -19.90 -0.10 -14.57
C SER A 136 -18.95 -0.55 -15.67
N ASN A 137 -17.66 -0.26 -15.53
CA ASN A 137 -16.57 -0.68 -16.40
C ASN A 137 -16.90 -0.42 -17.88
N GLU A 138 -17.46 0.75 -18.17
CA GLU A 138 -17.93 1.11 -19.50
C GLU A 138 -16.80 1.08 -20.53
N PHE A 139 -17.16 0.86 -21.79
CA PHE A 139 -16.21 0.97 -22.88
C PHE A 139 -15.67 2.40 -22.98
N PHE A 140 -14.37 2.53 -23.12
CA PHE A 140 -13.72 3.78 -23.47
C PHE A 140 -12.77 3.53 -24.63
N GLU A 141 -12.70 4.51 -25.53
CA GLU A 141 -11.72 4.49 -26.60
C GLU A 141 -10.40 4.98 -26.02
N TYR A 142 -9.40 4.11 -26.00
CA TYR A 142 -8.02 4.51 -25.82
C TYR A 142 -7.36 4.42 -27.18
N THR A 143 -6.81 5.53 -27.66
CA THR A 143 -6.17 5.58 -28.97
C THR A 143 -5.02 4.59 -29.01
N GLN A 144 -5.18 3.49 -29.75
CA GLN A 144 -4.16 2.48 -30.01
C GLN A 144 -3.10 2.97 -31.00
N PHE A 145 -2.86 4.29 -31.09
CA PHE A 145 -1.87 4.85 -31.99
C PHE A 145 -0.50 4.25 -31.63
N ARG A 146 -0.04 3.27 -32.43
CA ARG A 146 1.19 2.46 -32.21
C ARG A 146 1.13 1.41 -31.09
N ALA A 147 -0.05 0.92 -30.68
CA ALA A 147 -0.10 -0.28 -29.85
C ALA A 147 0.41 -1.49 -30.68
N PRO A 148 1.39 -2.27 -30.19
CA PRO A 148 1.85 -3.45 -30.91
C PRO A 148 0.76 -4.54 -30.90
N ALA A 149 0.84 -5.47 -31.84
CA ALA A 149 -0.07 -6.62 -31.86
C ALA A 149 0.14 -7.47 -30.60
N LEU A 150 -0.97 -7.81 -29.93
CA LEU A 150 -0.95 -8.76 -28.82
C LEU A 150 -0.65 -10.17 -29.36
N PRO A 151 0.30 -10.91 -28.76
CA PRO A 151 0.49 -12.33 -29.06
C PRO A 151 -0.77 -13.15 -28.80
N ALA A 152 -0.97 -14.24 -29.55
CA ALA A 152 -2.13 -15.13 -29.36
C ALA A 152 -2.22 -15.78 -27.96
N SER A 153 -1.10 -15.83 -27.23
CA SER A 153 -1.10 -16.29 -25.84
C SER A 153 -1.75 -15.29 -24.87
N ARG A 154 -1.97 -14.04 -25.29
CA ARG A 154 -2.53 -12.97 -24.45
C ARG A 154 -4.04 -12.90 -24.52
N ASN A 155 -4.63 -12.46 -23.41
CA ASN A 155 -6.03 -12.10 -23.37
C ASN A 155 -6.25 -10.81 -24.21
N PRO A 156 -7.38 -10.66 -24.93
CA PRO A 156 -7.68 -9.44 -25.69
C PRO A 156 -7.73 -8.14 -24.85
N TYR A 157 -7.90 -8.26 -23.54
CA TYR A 157 -7.92 -7.14 -22.59
C TYR A 157 -6.56 -6.88 -21.94
N ALA A 158 -5.53 -7.66 -22.24
CA ALA A 158 -4.19 -7.47 -21.71
C ALA A 158 -3.58 -6.15 -22.18
N SER A 159 -2.61 -5.60 -21.43
CA SER A 159 -1.88 -4.41 -21.86
C SER A 159 -1.09 -4.70 -23.15
N PRO A 160 -1.37 -4.00 -24.26
CA PRO A 160 -0.58 -4.16 -25.48
C PRO A 160 0.83 -3.58 -25.34
N TRP A 161 1.09 -2.66 -24.41
CA TRP A 161 2.40 -1.98 -24.31
C TRP A 161 3.41 -2.72 -23.44
N ASN A 162 2.97 -3.72 -22.69
CA ASN A 162 3.78 -4.44 -21.73
C ASN A 162 3.84 -5.92 -22.09
N VAL A 163 4.35 -6.17 -23.30
CA VAL A 163 4.72 -7.51 -23.74
C VAL A 163 6.20 -7.73 -23.41
N TYR A 164 6.56 -8.99 -23.29
CA TYR A 164 7.91 -9.49 -23.05
C TYR A 164 9.04 -8.64 -23.66
N PRO A 165 10.17 -8.43 -22.96
CA PRO A 165 10.52 -8.97 -21.63
C PRO A 165 9.96 -8.17 -20.45
N PHE A 166 9.35 -7.00 -20.69
CA PHE A 166 8.82 -6.09 -19.65
C PHE A 166 7.31 -6.28 -19.45
N SER A 167 6.93 -7.51 -19.13
CA SER A 167 5.52 -7.88 -18.97
C SER A 167 4.95 -7.41 -17.64
N ILE A 168 3.79 -6.76 -17.67
CA ILE A 168 3.01 -6.41 -16.47
C ILE A 168 1.53 -6.73 -16.67
N ASP A 169 0.89 -7.22 -15.61
CA ASP A 169 -0.56 -7.41 -15.55
C ASP A 169 -1.27 -6.11 -15.20
N ALA A 170 -1.48 -5.28 -16.22
CA ALA A 170 -2.11 -3.98 -16.12
C ALA A 170 -3.11 -3.77 -17.27
N PRO A 171 -4.18 -4.58 -17.34
CA PRO A 171 -5.17 -4.45 -18.40
C PRO A 171 -5.79 -3.04 -18.36
N PRO A 172 -5.87 -2.32 -19.49
CA PRO A 172 -6.50 -0.99 -19.52
C PRO A 172 -7.99 -1.05 -19.16
N ARG A 173 -8.64 -2.20 -19.39
CA ARG A 173 -10.04 -2.45 -19.03
C ARG A 173 -10.20 -3.91 -18.60
N MET A 174 -10.93 -4.13 -17.51
CA MET A 174 -11.18 -5.45 -16.93
C MET A 174 -12.33 -6.17 -17.65
N GLY A 175 -12.14 -6.58 -18.90
CA GLY A 175 -13.16 -7.30 -19.68
C GLY A 175 -14.30 -6.40 -20.21
N PRO A 176 -15.31 -7.00 -20.89
CA PRO A 176 -16.40 -6.25 -21.52
C PRO A 176 -17.54 -5.85 -20.56
N ASN A 177 -17.65 -6.53 -19.42
CA ASN A 177 -18.83 -6.50 -18.57
C ASN A 177 -18.65 -5.56 -17.38
N HIS A 178 -19.77 -5.17 -16.77
CA HIS A 178 -19.74 -4.58 -15.44
C HIS A 178 -19.15 -5.57 -14.43
N ILE A 179 -18.56 -5.06 -13.36
CA ILE A 179 -17.95 -5.83 -12.29
C ILE A 179 -18.85 -5.73 -11.07
N VAL A 180 -19.27 -6.87 -10.53
CA VAL A 180 -19.90 -6.99 -9.21
C VAL A 180 -19.14 -8.06 -8.45
N ARG A 181 -18.52 -7.71 -7.32
CA ARG A 181 -17.71 -8.64 -6.54
C ARG A 181 -17.81 -8.37 -5.05
N LEU A 182 -17.73 -9.44 -4.27
CA LEU A 182 -17.45 -9.38 -2.83
C LEU A 182 -15.98 -9.80 -2.61
N ALA A 183 -15.14 -8.87 -2.21
CA ALA A 183 -13.74 -9.11 -1.89
C ALA A 183 -13.55 -9.40 -0.38
N PRO A 184 -12.53 -10.17 0.02
CA PRO A 184 -12.17 -10.37 1.42
C PRO A 184 -11.87 -9.06 2.17
N GLY A 185 -11.42 -8.04 1.44
CA GLY A 185 -11.29 -6.67 1.94
C GLY A 185 -10.28 -6.52 3.07
N GLN A 186 -10.61 -5.68 4.06
CA GLN A 186 -9.72 -5.39 5.19
C GLN A 186 -9.85 -6.44 6.29
N SER A 187 -9.55 -7.70 5.96
CA SER A 187 -9.73 -8.83 6.87
C SER A 187 -8.42 -9.43 7.37
N SER A 188 -8.40 -9.84 8.64
CA SER A 188 -7.27 -10.53 9.26
C SER A 188 -7.66 -11.47 10.39
N ILE A 189 -6.83 -12.47 10.61
CA ILE A 189 -6.85 -13.34 11.79
C ILE A 189 -5.46 -13.28 12.40
N SER A 190 -5.35 -12.89 13.66
CA SER A 190 -4.08 -12.65 14.33
C SER A 190 -4.05 -13.17 15.75
N MET A 191 -2.89 -13.69 16.16
CA MET A 191 -2.60 -14.15 17.50
C MET A 191 -1.48 -13.32 18.12
N ARG A 192 -1.69 -12.85 19.36
CA ARG A 192 -0.68 -12.17 20.16
C ARG A 192 0.22 -13.18 20.85
N ALA A 193 1.47 -13.25 20.41
CA ALA A 193 2.53 -14.05 21.00
C ALA A 193 3.50 -13.14 21.76
N ARG A 194 3.15 -12.79 23.01
CA ARG A 194 3.92 -11.90 23.90
C ARG A 194 4.17 -10.54 23.23
N ASP A 195 5.33 -10.43 22.61
CA ASP A 195 5.90 -9.20 22.08
C ASP A 195 5.59 -8.99 20.59
N PHE A 196 5.00 -10.00 19.95
CA PHE A 196 4.69 -10.02 18.54
C PHE A 196 3.23 -10.41 18.29
N ASP A 197 2.69 -9.93 17.18
CA ASP A 197 1.46 -10.40 16.58
C ASP A 197 1.81 -11.19 15.30
N VAL A 198 1.23 -12.37 15.17
CA VAL A 198 1.40 -13.27 14.01
C VAL A 198 0.03 -13.62 13.43
N GLY A 199 -0.09 -13.82 12.13
CA GLY A 199 -1.40 -14.09 11.56
C GLY A 199 -1.43 -14.21 10.06
N VAL A 200 -2.65 -14.19 9.53
CA VAL A 200 -2.96 -14.13 8.10
C VAL A 200 -3.89 -12.96 7.81
N THR A 201 -3.76 -12.35 6.64
CA THR A 201 -4.48 -11.13 6.30
C THR A 201 -4.65 -10.95 4.79
N THR A 202 -5.68 -10.18 4.44
CA THR A 202 -5.91 -9.58 3.12
C THR A 202 -5.96 -8.05 3.22
N GLU A 203 -5.66 -7.47 4.39
CA GLU A 203 -5.66 -6.01 4.59
C GLU A 203 -4.75 -5.32 3.58
N ASN A 204 -5.14 -4.12 3.15
CA ASN A 204 -4.18 -3.24 2.51
C ASN A 204 -3.18 -2.72 3.55
N GLU A 205 -1.95 -2.52 3.10
CA GLU A 205 -0.88 -1.93 3.88
C GLU A 205 -0.28 -0.75 3.13
N TRP A 206 0.24 0.21 3.86
CA TRP A 206 0.98 1.33 3.31
C TRP A 206 2.35 1.39 3.94
N TRP A 207 3.37 1.19 3.12
CA TRP A 207 4.78 1.23 3.52
C TRP A 207 5.44 2.45 2.89
N GLY A 208 5.82 3.40 3.73
CA GLY A 208 6.44 4.65 3.30
C GLY A 208 5.69 5.90 3.78
N PRO A 209 6.29 7.08 3.59
CA PRO A 209 5.85 8.33 4.19
C PRO A 209 4.95 9.17 3.29
N GLY A 210 4.87 8.82 2.00
CA GLY A 210 4.01 9.49 1.03
C GLY A 210 2.54 9.47 1.44
N ILE A 211 1.82 10.48 0.97
CA ILE A 211 0.41 10.70 1.26
C ILE A 211 -0.44 10.20 0.09
N ARG A 212 0.02 10.36 -1.15
CA ARG A 212 -0.66 9.87 -2.37
C ARG A 212 0.01 8.64 -2.95
N THR A 213 1.31 8.45 -2.69
CA THR A 213 2.07 7.33 -3.24
C THR A 213 2.87 6.60 -2.15
N ALA A 214 2.87 5.27 -2.21
CA ALA A 214 3.87 4.41 -1.57
C ALA A 214 4.41 3.44 -2.62
N ILE A 215 5.73 3.31 -2.71
CA ILE A 215 6.37 2.63 -3.84
C ILE A 215 6.31 1.10 -3.70
N VAL A 216 6.50 0.58 -2.49
CA VAL A 216 6.56 -0.89 -2.26
C VAL A 216 5.20 -1.52 -2.06
N LEU A 217 4.36 -0.94 -1.21
CA LEU A 217 3.05 -1.50 -0.84
C LEU A 217 2.10 -0.36 -0.45
N SER A 218 0.92 -0.35 -1.08
CA SER A 218 -0.14 0.64 -0.87
C SER A 218 -1.52 -0.01 -0.99
N ASP A 219 -2.57 0.81 -0.97
CA ASP A 219 -3.95 0.46 -1.28
C ASP A 219 -4.36 0.83 -2.71
N ASN A 220 -3.41 0.97 -3.63
CA ASN A 220 -3.70 1.18 -5.06
C ASN A 220 -4.31 -0.06 -5.75
N ALA A 221 -4.27 -1.22 -5.10
CA ALA A 221 -4.90 -2.46 -5.56
C ALA A 221 -5.54 -3.20 -4.39
N GLU A 222 -6.28 -4.28 -4.70
CA GLU A 222 -6.82 -5.17 -3.67
C GLU A 222 -5.68 -5.77 -2.82
N GLY A 223 -5.91 -5.87 -1.52
CA GLY A 223 -5.00 -6.64 -0.67
C GLY A 223 -5.05 -8.14 -1.02
N PHE A 224 -3.96 -8.84 -0.76
CA PHE A 224 -3.79 -10.24 -1.13
C PHE A 224 -3.55 -11.11 0.10
N PRO A 225 -3.90 -12.42 0.05
CA PRO A 225 -3.73 -13.32 1.17
C PRO A 225 -2.24 -13.52 1.49
N ARG A 226 -1.86 -13.11 2.69
CA ARG A 226 -0.49 -13.23 3.20
C ARG A 226 -0.48 -13.53 4.69
N ALA A 227 0.54 -14.25 5.13
CA ALA A 227 0.91 -14.33 6.52
C ALA A 227 1.78 -13.14 6.92
N PHE A 228 1.81 -12.83 8.22
CA PHE A 228 2.63 -11.75 8.75
C PHE A 228 3.20 -12.06 10.13
N VAL A 229 4.31 -11.39 10.45
CA VAL A 229 4.85 -11.22 11.80
C VAL A 229 5.15 -9.74 12.01
N LYS A 230 4.70 -9.19 13.14
CA LYS A 230 4.94 -7.80 13.53
C LYS A 230 5.08 -7.63 15.03
N PRO A 231 5.78 -6.59 15.54
CA PRO A 231 5.69 -6.22 16.95
C PRO A 231 4.25 -5.88 17.36
N SER A 232 3.85 -6.26 18.57
CA SER A 232 2.54 -5.86 19.14
C SER A 232 2.44 -4.35 19.41
N ALA A 233 3.60 -3.70 19.55
CA ALA A 233 3.80 -2.26 19.68
C ALA A 233 5.25 -1.93 19.30
N PRO A 234 5.56 -0.68 18.90
CA PRO A 234 6.93 -0.25 18.64
C PRO A 234 7.85 -0.51 19.84
N ARG A 235 9.08 -0.93 19.55
CA ARG A 235 10.08 -1.33 20.54
C ARG A 235 11.01 -0.17 20.84
N SER A 236 10.97 0.34 22.07
CA SER A 236 11.91 1.36 22.54
C SER A 236 13.21 0.74 23.05
N THR A 237 14.33 1.31 22.65
CA THR A 237 15.69 0.96 23.07
C THR A 237 16.51 2.22 23.31
N ARG A 238 17.76 2.09 23.77
CA ARG A 238 18.70 3.23 23.88
C ARG A 238 19.01 3.90 22.54
N ALA A 239 18.91 3.17 21.43
CA ALA A 239 19.16 3.72 20.09
C ALA A 239 17.93 4.45 19.52
N GLY A 240 16.77 4.32 20.16
CA GLY A 240 15.51 4.84 19.67
C GLY A 240 14.44 3.77 19.57
N MET A 241 13.41 4.08 18.79
CA MET A 241 12.20 3.27 18.67
C MET A 241 12.14 2.56 17.31
N PHE A 242 11.78 1.27 17.33
CA PHE A 242 11.76 0.42 16.15
C PHE A 242 10.38 -0.22 15.92
N ASP A 243 9.95 -0.32 14.68
CA ASP A 243 8.83 -1.18 14.25
C ASP A 243 9.25 -1.99 13.03
N PHE A 244 8.58 -3.12 12.77
CA PHE A 244 8.79 -3.90 11.56
C PHE A 244 7.55 -4.66 11.09
N ARG A 245 7.60 -5.10 9.83
CA ARG A 245 6.64 -6.00 9.20
C ARG A 245 7.43 -7.05 8.43
N LEU A 246 7.18 -8.32 8.71
CA LEU A 246 7.56 -9.44 7.84
C LEU A 246 6.28 -10.01 7.27
N THR A 247 6.18 -10.11 5.93
CA THR A 247 5.00 -10.67 5.26
C THR A 247 5.40 -11.64 4.15
N TRP A 248 4.60 -12.69 3.97
CA TRP A 248 4.75 -13.60 2.83
C TRP A 248 3.41 -14.19 2.43
N GLY A 249 3.16 -14.31 1.14
CA GLY A 249 1.83 -14.63 0.62
C GLY A 249 1.84 -14.90 -0.87
N GLY A 250 0.65 -15.03 -1.44
CA GLY A 250 0.48 -15.29 -2.86
C GLY A 250 -0.18 -14.11 -3.56
N LEU A 251 0.32 -13.80 -4.75
CA LEU A 251 -0.29 -12.89 -5.70
C LEU A 251 -0.90 -13.72 -6.81
N SER A 252 -2.12 -13.38 -7.19
CA SER A 252 -2.82 -14.02 -8.29
C SER A 252 -2.86 -13.10 -9.48
N GLU A 253 -2.61 -13.66 -10.65
CA GLU A 253 -2.79 -12.99 -11.92
C GLU A 253 -4.27 -12.73 -12.24
N SER A 254 -4.54 -11.63 -12.94
CA SER A 254 -5.87 -11.29 -13.43
C SER A 254 -6.33 -12.26 -14.51
N ALA A 255 -7.65 -12.44 -14.65
CA ALA A 255 -8.23 -13.20 -15.75
C ALA A 255 -8.02 -12.55 -17.14
N TYR A 256 -7.33 -11.40 -17.18
CA TYR A 256 -7.15 -10.56 -18.37
C TYR A 256 -5.68 -10.41 -18.77
N PHE A 257 -4.76 -11.18 -18.19
CA PHE A 257 -3.34 -11.12 -18.53
C PHE A 257 -2.96 -12.01 -19.71
N ASP A 258 -3.19 -13.32 -19.60
CA ASP A 258 -2.91 -14.31 -20.63
C ASP A 258 -3.93 -15.46 -20.62
N ASN A 259 -3.69 -16.47 -21.44
CA ASN A 259 -4.60 -17.62 -21.62
C ASN A 259 -4.08 -18.91 -20.92
N ASP A 260 -3.05 -18.82 -20.07
CA ASP A 260 -2.38 -19.96 -19.41
C ASP A 260 -2.62 -19.98 -17.90
N GLY A 261 -3.74 -20.58 -17.50
CA GLY A 261 -4.12 -20.75 -16.09
C GLY A 261 -3.12 -21.50 -15.19
N SER A 262 -2.09 -22.16 -15.77
CA SER A 262 -1.12 -22.94 -15.00
C SER A 262 -0.06 -22.10 -14.30
N ASN A 263 0.08 -20.82 -14.67
CA ASN A 263 1.16 -19.95 -14.21
C ASN A 263 0.69 -18.74 -13.36
N ASN A 264 -0.61 -18.65 -13.05
CA ASN A 264 -1.26 -17.47 -12.42
C ASN A 264 -0.85 -17.18 -10.98
N LEU A 265 -0.01 -18.01 -10.35
CA LEU A 265 0.39 -17.85 -8.96
C LEU A 265 1.84 -17.36 -8.85
N ARG A 266 2.01 -16.27 -8.12
CA ARG A 266 3.33 -15.75 -7.72
C ARG A 266 3.43 -15.73 -6.21
N TYR A 267 4.63 -16.00 -5.69
CA TYR A 267 4.89 -15.76 -4.27
C TYR A 267 5.29 -14.30 -4.04
N TRP A 268 5.02 -13.84 -2.84
CA TRP A 268 5.47 -12.58 -2.27
C TRP A 268 6.20 -12.87 -0.96
N SER A 269 7.35 -12.25 -0.73
CA SER A 269 8.06 -12.25 0.56
C SER A 269 8.68 -10.88 0.75
N ALA A 270 8.35 -10.21 1.86
CA ALA A 270 8.78 -8.85 2.09
C ALA A 270 9.06 -8.55 3.56
N PHE A 271 10.02 -7.65 3.79
CA PHE A 271 10.36 -7.11 5.08
C PHE A 271 10.40 -5.59 5.01
N ALA A 272 9.83 -4.91 6.00
CA ALA A 272 10.00 -3.49 6.20
C ALA A 272 10.28 -3.18 7.67
N GLY A 273 11.11 -2.17 7.92
CA GLY A 273 11.50 -1.74 9.25
C GLY A 273 11.59 -0.22 9.34
N THR A 274 11.31 0.31 10.52
CA THR A 274 11.44 1.73 10.83
C THR A 274 12.26 1.94 12.09
N TRP A 275 12.90 3.11 12.16
CA TRP A 275 13.70 3.56 13.28
C TRP A 275 13.48 5.05 13.50
N SER A 276 13.10 5.43 14.72
CA SER A 276 13.09 6.83 15.17
C SER A 276 14.19 7.02 16.20
N PRO A 277 15.25 7.81 15.92
CA PRO A 277 16.39 7.95 16.82
C PRO A 277 16.00 8.51 18.20
N ALA A 278 16.70 8.08 19.25
CA ALA A 278 16.41 8.56 20.61
C ALA A 278 16.64 10.08 20.79
N TYR A 279 17.54 10.68 20.00
CA TYR A 279 17.84 12.11 20.05
C TYR A 279 16.86 12.98 19.24
N ASP A 280 16.10 12.38 18.33
CA ASP A 280 15.08 13.05 17.53
C ASP A 280 13.92 12.06 17.25
N PRO A 281 12.92 12.00 18.16
CA PRO A 281 11.78 11.10 18.02
C PRO A 281 10.79 11.51 16.92
N ASP A 282 10.92 12.72 16.37
CA ASP A 282 10.07 13.23 15.28
C ASP A 282 10.65 12.94 13.89
N LEU A 283 11.92 12.49 13.84
CA LEU A 283 12.52 11.87 12.66
C LEU A 283 12.27 10.36 12.68
N THR A 284 11.62 9.85 11.63
CA THR A 284 11.52 8.41 11.40
C THR A 284 12.17 8.06 10.07
N LEU A 285 13.11 7.13 10.10
CA LEU A 285 13.74 6.52 8.95
C LEU A 285 13.19 5.11 8.76
N GLY A 286 13.24 4.59 7.54
CA GLY A 286 12.82 3.23 7.28
C GLY A 286 13.37 2.65 5.99
N PHE A 287 13.15 1.35 5.88
CA PHE A 287 13.57 0.50 4.78
C PHE A 287 12.46 -0.49 4.49
N ALA A 288 12.29 -0.83 3.22
CA ALA A 288 11.44 -1.94 2.79
C ALA A 288 12.11 -2.71 1.66
N ARG A 289 11.93 -4.02 1.64
CA ARG A 289 12.27 -4.87 0.50
C ARG A 289 11.20 -5.92 0.29
N ALA A 290 10.73 -6.05 -0.93
CA ALA A 290 9.89 -7.15 -1.37
C ALA A 290 10.57 -7.94 -2.49
N VAL A 291 10.42 -9.26 -2.45
CA VAL A 291 10.84 -10.19 -3.49
C VAL A 291 9.63 -11.00 -3.90
N TYR A 292 9.41 -11.12 -5.20
CA TYR A 292 8.27 -11.83 -5.76
C TYR A 292 8.66 -12.56 -7.06
N GLY A 293 8.03 -13.70 -7.29
CA GLY A 293 8.38 -14.56 -8.42
C GLY A 293 7.37 -15.68 -8.63
N PRO A 294 7.52 -16.51 -9.67
CA PRO A 294 6.60 -17.63 -9.94
C PRO A 294 6.51 -18.64 -8.78
N ALA A 295 5.32 -19.20 -8.57
CA ALA A 295 5.09 -20.27 -7.61
C ALA A 295 4.13 -21.32 -8.18
N SER A 296 4.48 -22.60 -8.06
CA SER A 296 3.68 -23.71 -8.60
C SER A 296 2.48 -24.08 -7.74
N SER A 297 2.46 -23.68 -6.47
CA SER A 297 1.35 -23.95 -5.54
C SER A 297 1.40 -23.07 -4.30
N TRP A 298 0.29 -22.98 -3.58
CA TRP A 298 0.25 -22.35 -2.25
C TRP A 298 1.18 -23.01 -1.22
N GLY A 299 1.46 -24.31 -1.37
CA GLY A 299 2.48 -24.99 -0.57
C GLY A 299 3.88 -24.43 -0.81
N ALA A 300 4.22 -24.13 -2.07
CA ALA A 300 5.49 -23.48 -2.43
C ALA A 300 5.57 -22.04 -1.91
N VAL A 301 4.44 -21.33 -1.84
CA VAL A 301 4.35 -19.98 -1.23
C VAL A 301 4.61 -20.03 0.28
N ALA A 302 3.98 -20.97 0.98
CA ALA A 302 4.01 -21.04 2.45
C ALA A 302 5.43 -21.24 3.02
N VAL A 303 6.33 -21.89 2.28
CA VAL A 303 7.71 -22.19 2.69
C VAL A 303 8.73 -21.11 2.33
N ARG A 304 8.29 -19.92 1.89
CA ARG A 304 9.16 -18.80 1.46
C ARG A 304 9.10 -17.54 2.35
N PRO A 305 9.01 -17.63 3.70
CA PRO A 305 8.89 -16.44 4.54
C PRO A 305 10.12 -15.52 4.47
N LEU A 306 11.31 -16.09 4.21
CA LEU A 306 12.59 -15.36 4.20
C LEU A 306 13.14 -15.09 2.79
N ASN A 307 12.35 -15.32 1.73
CA ASN A 307 12.80 -15.06 0.36
C ASN A 307 13.06 -13.58 0.08
N PHE A 308 12.56 -12.66 0.92
CA PHE A 308 12.98 -11.27 0.92
C PHE A 308 14.49 -11.08 1.16
N LEU A 309 15.27 -12.13 1.49
CA LEU A 309 16.73 -12.12 1.55
C LEU A 309 17.40 -12.69 0.29
N ALA A 310 16.65 -13.42 -0.54
CA ALA A 310 17.18 -14.13 -1.70
C ALA A 310 17.85 -13.17 -2.70
N PRO A 311 18.87 -13.65 -3.45
CA PRO A 311 19.33 -12.97 -4.65
C PRO A 311 18.21 -12.93 -5.69
N THR A 312 18.23 -11.92 -6.54
CA THR A 312 17.19 -11.70 -7.56
C THR A 312 17.84 -11.50 -8.91
N SER A 313 17.05 -11.68 -9.95
CA SER A 313 17.46 -11.38 -11.31
C SER A 313 17.57 -9.85 -11.55
N ARG A 314 18.01 -9.48 -12.75
CA ARG A 314 18.07 -8.09 -13.23
C ARG A 314 17.35 -7.99 -14.58
N PRO A 315 16.02 -8.08 -14.58
CA PRO A 315 15.24 -8.12 -15.81
C PRO A 315 15.34 -6.82 -16.62
N ASN A 316 15.47 -5.66 -15.95
CA ASN A 316 15.61 -4.33 -16.52
C ASN A 316 17.02 -4.03 -17.05
N SER A 317 17.99 -4.91 -16.81
CA SER A 317 19.33 -4.85 -17.40
C SER A 317 19.44 -5.62 -18.72
N ARG A 318 18.36 -6.25 -19.20
CA ARG A 318 18.36 -7.05 -20.45
C ARG A 318 17.83 -6.27 -21.64
N SER A 319 18.24 -6.68 -22.83
CA SER A 319 17.72 -6.13 -24.08
C SER A 319 16.24 -6.45 -24.24
N ALA A 320 15.45 -5.50 -24.75
CA ALA A 320 14.06 -5.74 -25.14
C ALA A 320 13.90 -6.85 -26.21
N ALA A 321 14.98 -7.20 -26.91
CA ALA A 321 15.01 -8.27 -27.91
C ALA A 321 15.48 -9.63 -27.35
N ASP A 322 15.81 -9.74 -26.06
CA ASP A 322 16.27 -11.01 -25.47
C ASP A 322 15.11 -11.99 -25.27
N THR A 323 14.87 -12.86 -26.25
CA THR A 323 13.84 -13.91 -26.24
C THR A 323 14.15 -15.10 -25.32
N SER A 324 15.28 -15.10 -24.61
CA SER A 324 15.69 -16.18 -23.70
C SER A 324 15.38 -15.89 -22.23
N PHE A 325 14.94 -14.69 -21.88
CA PHE A 325 14.50 -14.34 -20.54
C PHE A 325 13.38 -15.27 -20.06
N GLN A 326 13.63 -15.92 -18.93
CA GLN A 326 12.63 -16.68 -18.19
C GLN A 326 12.19 -15.87 -16.97
N ALA A 327 10.90 -15.90 -16.68
CA ALA A 327 10.35 -15.29 -15.48
C ALA A 327 11.11 -15.83 -14.26
N SER A 328 11.73 -14.93 -13.52
CA SER A 328 12.53 -15.22 -12.34
C SER A 328 12.14 -14.25 -11.23
N ASP A 329 12.79 -14.42 -10.08
CA ASP A 329 12.55 -13.56 -8.93
C ASP A 329 12.94 -12.12 -9.25
N ASP A 330 12.01 -11.23 -8.99
CA ASP A 330 12.14 -9.78 -9.10
C ASP A 330 11.95 -9.14 -7.72
N GLN A 331 12.27 -7.86 -7.59
CA GLN A 331 12.21 -7.19 -6.30
C GLN A 331 11.93 -5.70 -6.41
N ILE A 332 11.59 -5.13 -5.27
CA ILE A 332 11.68 -3.70 -5.06
C ILE A 332 12.27 -3.45 -3.68
N LEU A 333 13.20 -2.52 -3.60
CA LEU A 333 13.84 -2.08 -2.37
C LEU A 333 13.60 -0.58 -2.23
N SER A 334 13.28 -0.12 -1.03
CA SER A 334 12.99 1.27 -0.73
C SER A 334 13.68 1.71 0.56
N LEU A 335 14.20 2.94 0.56
CA LEU A 335 14.67 3.70 1.71
C LEU A 335 13.79 4.93 1.83
N PHE A 336 13.32 5.22 3.04
CA PHE A 336 12.39 6.33 3.22
C PHE A 336 12.58 7.02 4.57
N GLY A 337 12.07 8.23 4.65
CA GLY A 337 12.09 9.02 5.87
C GLY A 337 10.99 10.05 5.93
N ARG A 338 10.58 10.39 7.15
CA ARG A 338 9.67 11.47 7.46
C ARG A 338 10.19 12.22 8.66
N TRP A 339 10.22 13.54 8.56
CA TRP A 339 10.62 14.43 9.64
C TRP A 339 9.48 15.38 9.94
N VAL A 340 9.01 15.33 11.18
CA VAL A 340 7.91 16.15 11.68
C VAL A 340 8.50 17.30 12.50
N PHE A 341 7.95 18.49 12.34
CA PHE A 341 8.29 19.67 13.14
C PHE A 341 7.00 20.18 13.80
N PRO A 342 6.56 19.55 14.92
CA PRO A 342 5.26 19.87 15.52
C PRO A 342 5.12 21.35 15.89
N SER A 343 6.19 21.97 16.40
CA SER A 343 6.20 23.40 16.75
C SER A 343 5.98 24.34 15.56
N LYS A 344 6.10 23.84 14.33
CA LYS A 344 5.90 24.58 13.08
C LYS A 344 4.69 24.10 12.28
N GLY A 345 4.00 23.05 12.75
CA GLY A 345 2.93 22.40 11.99
C GLY A 345 3.41 21.88 10.63
N PHE A 346 4.69 21.51 10.51
CA PHE A 346 5.33 21.18 9.24
C PHE A 346 5.89 19.75 9.23
N GLU A 347 5.90 19.12 8.06
CA GLU A 347 6.62 17.89 7.81
C GLU A 347 7.27 17.88 6.43
N ALA A 348 8.39 17.18 6.34
CA ALA A 348 9.05 16.83 5.10
C ALA A 348 9.24 15.32 5.04
N TYR A 349 9.11 14.73 3.86
CA TYR A 349 9.30 13.30 3.69
C TYR A 349 9.85 12.95 2.32
N GLY A 350 10.48 11.78 2.24
CA GLY A 350 11.01 11.24 1.00
C GLY A 350 11.04 9.71 1.02
N GLU A 351 10.91 9.13 -0.15
CA GLU A 351 11.08 7.71 -0.43
C GLU A 351 11.92 7.57 -1.70
N TRP A 352 12.93 6.71 -1.67
CA TRP A 352 13.74 6.36 -2.83
C TRP A 352 13.78 4.84 -2.93
N ALA A 353 13.48 4.32 -4.11
CA ALA A 353 13.36 2.90 -4.36
C ALA A 353 14.13 2.48 -5.61
N ARG A 354 14.45 1.18 -5.68
CA ARG A 354 15.01 0.53 -6.85
C ARG A 354 14.36 -0.83 -7.09
N ALA A 355 13.98 -1.08 -8.34
CA ALA A 355 13.54 -2.40 -8.79
C ALA A 355 14.72 -3.37 -8.93
N GLU A 356 15.94 -2.90 -9.22
CA GLU A 356 17.14 -3.75 -9.29
C GLU A 356 18.15 -3.45 -8.20
N ARG A 357 18.76 -4.53 -7.68
CA ARG A 357 19.93 -4.41 -6.82
C ARG A 357 21.14 -3.93 -7.64
N PRO A 358 21.96 -2.99 -7.12
CA PRO A 358 23.20 -2.61 -7.77
C PRO A 358 24.17 -3.80 -7.92
N ALA A 359 24.96 -3.83 -8.99
CA ALA A 359 25.96 -4.89 -9.26
C ALA A 359 27.13 -4.81 -8.29
N SER A 360 27.43 -3.59 -7.88
CA SER A 360 28.51 -3.23 -6.99
C SER A 360 28.22 -1.86 -6.40
N PHE A 361 28.97 -1.46 -5.38
CA PHE A 361 28.89 -0.09 -4.87
C PHE A 361 29.27 0.94 -5.95
N ARG A 362 30.21 0.62 -6.84
CA ARG A 362 30.56 1.47 -7.99
C ARG A 362 29.37 1.64 -8.93
N ASP A 363 28.64 0.57 -9.23
CA ASP A 363 27.42 0.60 -10.06
C ASP A 363 26.38 1.56 -9.49
N LEU A 364 26.16 1.51 -8.17
CA LEU A 364 25.27 2.43 -7.46
C LEU A 364 25.71 3.90 -7.58
N LEU A 365 27.01 4.19 -7.49
CA LEU A 365 27.51 5.56 -7.58
C LEU A 365 27.54 6.10 -9.02
N VAL A 366 27.81 5.24 -10.00
CA VAL A 366 27.90 5.64 -11.42
C VAL A 366 26.52 5.72 -12.07
N THR A 367 25.59 4.84 -11.68
CA THR A 367 24.22 4.77 -12.21
C THR A 367 23.17 4.78 -11.10
N PRO A 368 23.15 5.82 -10.24
CA PRO A 368 22.17 5.90 -9.14
C PRO A 368 20.72 5.88 -9.66
N GLY A 369 20.52 6.39 -10.89
CA GLY A 369 19.24 6.45 -11.57
C GLY A 369 18.73 5.15 -12.19
N HIS A 370 19.56 4.10 -12.26
CA HIS A 370 19.14 2.84 -12.90
C HIS A 370 18.03 2.17 -12.09
N SER A 371 16.91 1.89 -12.75
CA SER A 371 15.71 1.27 -12.16
C SER A 371 15.17 1.99 -10.91
N GLN A 372 15.41 3.30 -10.76
CA GLN A 372 14.98 4.03 -9.57
C GLN A 372 13.55 4.54 -9.69
N GLY A 373 12.89 4.67 -8.54
CA GLY A 373 11.73 5.51 -8.33
C GLY A 373 11.95 6.37 -7.08
N TYR A 374 11.31 7.52 -6.98
CA TYR A 374 11.35 8.35 -5.78
C TYR A 374 10.09 9.17 -5.60
N THR A 375 9.79 9.48 -4.34
CA THR A 375 8.75 10.41 -3.93
C THR A 375 9.35 11.39 -2.95
N PHE A 376 9.06 12.69 -3.09
CA PHE A 376 9.32 13.67 -2.04
C PHE A 376 8.07 14.51 -1.81
N GLY A 377 7.86 14.92 -0.58
CA GLY A 377 6.72 15.76 -0.26
C GLY A 377 6.92 16.58 1.00
N LEU A 378 6.10 17.63 1.07
CA LEU A 378 6.05 18.60 2.13
C LEU A 378 4.58 18.79 2.51
N GLN A 379 4.33 18.94 3.80
CA GLN A 379 3.02 19.34 4.28
C GLN A 379 3.16 20.35 5.40
N TRP A 380 2.30 21.37 5.35
CA TRP A 380 2.16 22.37 6.39
C TRP A 380 0.70 22.47 6.80
N ALA A 381 0.44 22.53 8.09
CA ALA A 381 -0.89 22.70 8.66
C ALA A 381 -0.86 23.77 9.75
N ALA A 382 -1.88 24.64 9.76
CA ALA A 382 -2.06 25.65 10.77
C ALA A 382 -3.53 25.83 11.15
N ARG A 383 -3.76 26.49 12.29
CA ARG A 383 -5.08 26.86 12.79
C ARG A 383 -5.26 28.38 12.69
N PRO A 384 -5.61 28.93 11.51
CA PRO A 384 -5.76 30.38 11.35
C PRO A 384 -6.96 30.96 12.13
N ALA A 385 -7.92 30.13 12.54
CA ALA A 385 -9.06 30.51 13.36
C ALA A 385 -9.44 29.38 14.33
N ALA A 386 -10.19 29.68 15.38
CA ALA A 386 -10.58 28.70 16.42
C ALA A 386 -11.37 27.49 15.89
N SER A 387 -12.09 27.65 14.77
CA SER A 387 -12.93 26.61 14.14
C SER A 387 -12.36 26.05 12.84
N GLY A 388 -11.21 26.54 12.36
CA GLY A 388 -10.68 26.22 11.04
C GLY A 388 -9.27 25.67 11.05
N ARG A 389 -8.96 24.78 10.10
CA ARG A 389 -7.60 24.35 9.79
C ARG A 389 -7.29 24.65 8.33
N LEU A 390 -6.10 25.14 8.08
CA LEU A 390 -5.53 25.28 6.74
C LEU A 390 -4.43 24.24 6.60
N ARG A 391 -4.49 23.45 5.51
CA ARG A 391 -3.45 22.50 5.14
C ARG A 391 -2.98 22.81 3.72
N ILE A 392 -1.67 22.83 3.54
CA ILE A 392 -1.01 22.94 2.25
C ILE A 392 -0.10 21.71 2.11
N GLN A 393 -0.17 21.05 0.96
CA GLN A 393 0.63 19.86 0.67
C GLN A 393 1.18 19.94 -0.75
N ALA A 394 2.42 19.50 -0.91
CA ALA A 394 3.04 19.23 -2.20
C ALA A 394 3.68 17.84 -2.16
N GLU A 395 3.43 17.01 -3.18
CA GLU A 395 4.07 15.72 -3.35
C GLU A 395 4.46 15.56 -4.82
N HIS A 396 5.67 15.07 -5.06
CA HIS A 396 6.18 14.76 -6.38
C HIS A 396 6.70 13.33 -6.38
N SER A 397 6.24 12.54 -7.33
CA SER A 397 6.61 11.13 -7.50
C SER A 397 7.14 10.89 -8.91
N TYR A 398 8.22 10.14 -9.00
CA TYR A 398 8.79 9.56 -10.22
C TYR A 398 8.85 8.05 -10.00
N LEU A 399 8.09 7.28 -10.77
CA LEU A 399 7.91 5.84 -10.58
C LEU A 399 8.37 5.04 -11.79
#